data_AF-A0A376EU59-F1
#
_entry.id   AF-A0A376EU59-F1
#
_cell.length_a   1.000
_cell.length_b   1.000
_cell.length_c   1.000
_cell.angle_alpha   90.00
_cell.angle_beta   90.00
_cell.angle_gamma   90.00
#
_symmetry.space_group_name_H-M   'P 1'
#
loop_
_entity.id
_entity.type
_entity.pdbx_description
1 polymer ?
#
loop_
_entity_poly.entity_id
_entity_poly.type
_entity_poly.pdbx_seq_one_letter_code
_entity_poly.pdbx_strand_id
1 'polypeptide(L)'
;MKINLDPKDVSSVYAVKPKLDNPRIAKQHGAFLIFGISPSLFTVFGLYKPMAKFNKKWIERGSDSDQRIIIDKKSKTQILQQLESFGFNQATLFPEVDIVASFVKFKYLKKLD
;
A
#
# COMPACT_ATOMS: atom_id res chain seq x y z
N MET A 1 7.91 11.88 -28.69
CA MET A 1 8.35 11.50 -27.33
C MET A 1 9.12 10.20 -27.44
N LYS A 2 10.46 10.23 -27.37
CA LYS A 2 11.26 9.00 -27.36
C LYS A 2 11.22 8.45 -25.93
N ILE A 3 10.59 7.29 -25.75
CA ILE A 3 10.62 6.58 -24.47
C ILE A 3 11.96 5.86 -24.43
N ASN A 4 12.92 6.41 -23.67
CA ASN A 4 14.23 5.81 -23.49
C ASN A 4 14.11 4.75 -22.39
N LEU A 5 13.73 3.52 -22.77
CA LEU A 5 13.64 2.39 -21.85
C LEU A 5 15.01 1.71 -21.79
N ASP A 6 15.66 1.72 -20.63
CA ASP A 6 16.83 0.86 -20.39
C ASP A 6 16.30 -0.56 -20.10
N PRO A 7 16.70 -1.61 -20.83
CA PRO A 7 16.33 -2.99 -20.51
C PRO A 7 16.60 -3.39 -19.05
N LYS A 8 17.55 -2.74 -18.37
CA LYS A 8 17.85 -2.97 -16.94
C LYS A 8 16.71 -2.55 -16.02
N ASP A 9 15.89 -1.57 -16.43
CA ASP A 9 14.75 -1.07 -15.64
C ASP A 9 13.70 -2.15 -15.39
N VAL A 10 13.60 -3.15 -16.28
CA VAL A 10 12.69 -4.30 -16.12
C VAL A 10 12.96 -5.08 -14.83
N SER A 11 14.18 -5.02 -14.30
CA SER A 11 14.58 -5.73 -13.08
C SER A 11 14.45 -4.91 -11.79
N SER A 12 13.97 -3.68 -11.90
CA SER A 12 13.92 -2.70 -10.81
C SER A 12 12.52 -2.59 -10.17
N VAL A 13 12.45 -1.93 -9.01
CA VAL A 13 11.19 -1.56 -8.36
C VAL A 13 11.08 -0.04 -8.33
N TYR A 14 9.93 0.48 -8.74
CA TYR A 14 9.68 1.94 -8.79
C TYR A 14 8.52 2.33 -7.90
N ALA A 15 8.71 3.37 -7.10
CA ALA A 15 7.62 4.08 -6.45
C ALA A 15 7.06 5.12 -7.43
N VAL A 16 5.81 4.95 -7.82
CA VAL A 16 5.11 5.83 -8.76
C VAL A 16 3.95 6.52 -8.09
N LYS A 17 3.79 7.81 -8.39
CA LYS A 17 2.56 8.54 -8.09
C LYS A 17 1.70 8.50 -9.35
N PRO A 18 0.64 7.69 -9.40
CA PRO A 18 -0.23 7.62 -10.57
C PRO A 18 -0.97 8.93 -10.77
N LYS A 19 -1.52 9.08 -11.98
CA LYS A 19 -2.47 10.15 -12.26
C LYS A 19 -3.72 9.91 -11.41
N LEU A 20 -4.29 10.98 -10.84
CA LEU A 20 -5.48 10.91 -9.98
C LEU A 20 -6.77 10.87 -10.82
N ASP A 21 -6.74 10.17 -11.95
CA ASP A 21 -7.86 10.07 -12.90
C ASP A 21 -8.90 9.03 -12.49
N ASN A 22 -8.49 8.01 -11.74
CA ASN A 22 -9.38 7.05 -11.12
C ASN A 22 -9.80 7.55 -9.71
N PRO A 23 -11.11 7.72 -9.43
CA PRO A 23 -11.60 8.17 -8.12
C PRO A 23 -11.12 7.29 -6.95
N ARG A 24 -10.89 5.99 -7.19
CA ARG A 24 -10.32 5.07 -6.19
C ARG A 24 -8.88 5.44 -5.86
N ILE A 25 -8.08 5.75 -6.88
CA ILE A 25 -6.67 6.14 -6.75
C ILE A 25 -6.58 7.54 -6.12
N ALA A 26 -7.49 8.46 -6.49
CA ALA A 26 -7.52 9.82 -5.97
C ALA A 26 -7.77 9.90 -4.46
N LYS A 27 -8.60 9.02 -3.91
CA LYS A 27 -8.90 8.97 -2.47
C LYS A 27 -7.87 8.20 -1.66
N GLN A 28 -7.15 7.27 -2.28
CA GLN A 28 -6.04 6.57 -1.63
C GLN A 28 -4.83 7.49 -1.55
N HIS A 29 -4.63 8.12 -0.39
CA HIS A 29 -3.41 8.86 -0.09
C HIS A 29 -2.22 7.90 -0.12
N GLY A 30 -1.41 7.94 -1.18
CA GLY A 30 -0.25 7.06 -1.30
C GLY A 30 0.45 7.09 -2.64
N ALA A 31 1.48 6.26 -2.74
CA ALA A 31 2.18 5.93 -3.98
C ALA A 31 2.07 4.42 -4.21
N PHE A 32 2.23 4.01 -5.46
CA PHE A 32 2.21 2.61 -5.86
C PHE A 32 3.62 2.12 -6.10
N LEU A 33 3.84 0.83 -5.88
CA LEU A 33 5.08 0.17 -6.21
C LEU A 33 4.88 -0.68 -7.47
N ILE A 34 5.63 -0.38 -8.51
CA ILE A 34 5.71 -1.22 -9.70
C ILE A 34 6.89 -2.17 -9.51
N PHE A 35 6.61 -3.47 -9.50
CA PHE A 35 7.61 -4.52 -9.39
C PHE A 35 7.97 -5.05 -10.77
N GLY A 36 9.25 -4.92 -11.12
CA GLY A 36 9.84 -5.59 -12.25
C GLY A 36 10.00 -7.10 -12.04
N ILE A 37 10.64 -7.74 -13.01
CA ILE A 37 10.97 -9.17 -13.01
C ILE A 37 12.49 -9.28 -12.92
N SER A 38 12.98 -10.02 -11.92
CA SER A 38 14.41 -10.30 -11.81
C SER A 38 14.85 -11.23 -12.95
N PRO A 39 16.01 -10.98 -13.60
CA PRO A 39 16.56 -11.93 -14.54
C PRO A 39 16.85 -13.26 -13.83
N SER A 40 16.48 -14.39 -14.44
CA SER A 40 16.80 -15.72 -13.96
C SER A 40 17.54 -16.49 -15.06
N LEU A 41 18.60 -17.20 -14.68
CA LEU A 41 19.41 -18.02 -15.60
C LEU A 41 18.67 -19.29 -16.07
N PHE A 42 17.49 -19.58 -15.52
CA PHE A 42 16.77 -20.83 -15.73
C PHE A 42 15.39 -20.59 -16.35
N THR A 43 15.38 -20.06 -17.58
CA THR A 43 14.17 -19.98 -18.43
C THR A 43 13.94 -21.29 -19.21
N VAL A 44 14.58 -22.40 -18.81
CA VAL A 44 14.54 -23.66 -19.58
C VAL A 44 13.24 -24.47 -19.34
N PHE A 45 12.52 -24.25 -18.24
CA PHE A 45 11.34 -25.09 -17.91
C PHE A 45 10.15 -24.33 -17.32
N GLY A 46 9.86 -23.12 -17.79
CA GLY A 46 8.53 -22.51 -17.68
C GLY A 46 7.91 -22.29 -16.28
N LEU A 47 8.65 -22.39 -15.16
CA LEU A 47 7.99 -22.46 -13.85
C LEU A 47 8.21 -21.30 -12.86
N TYR A 48 9.07 -20.30 -13.11
CA TYR A 48 9.17 -19.19 -12.15
C TYR A 48 9.66 -17.87 -12.76
N LYS A 49 8.85 -16.82 -12.64
CA LYS A 49 9.25 -15.42 -12.90
C LYS A 49 9.54 -14.76 -11.55
N PRO A 50 10.81 -14.69 -11.11
CA PRO A 50 11.12 -14.12 -9.82
C PRO A 50 10.84 -12.61 -9.81
N MET A 51 10.26 -12.13 -8.73
CA MET A 51 10.01 -10.71 -8.52
C MET A 51 11.33 -9.92 -8.39
N ALA A 52 11.35 -8.68 -8.89
CA ALA A 52 12.48 -7.77 -8.73
C ALA A 52 12.89 -7.63 -7.26
N LYS A 53 14.20 -7.51 -7.02
CA LYS A 53 14.73 -7.32 -5.66
C LYS A 53 14.29 -5.97 -5.12
N PHE A 54 13.55 -6.00 -4.01
CA PHE A 54 13.11 -4.80 -3.32
C PHE A 54 14.24 -4.20 -2.50
N ASN A 55 14.34 -2.86 -2.47
CA ASN A 55 15.31 -2.17 -1.63
C ASN A 55 14.95 -2.36 -0.15
N LYS A 56 15.76 -3.15 0.57
CA LYS A 56 15.53 -3.43 2.00
C LYS A 56 15.52 -2.17 2.87
N LYS A 57 16.14 -1.07 2.42
CA LYS A 57 16.12 0.23 3.12
C LYS A 57 14.74 0.89 3.15
N TRP A 58 13.82 0.48 2.26
CA TRP A 58 12.45 0.98 2.25
C TRP A 58 11.54 0.19 3.20
N ILE A 59 12.03 -0.90 3.78
CA ILE A 59 11.26 -1.72 4.72
C ILE A 59 11.63 -1.30 6.14
N GLU A 60 10.77 -0.49 6.74
CA GLU A 60 10.81 -0.26 8.19
C GLU A 60 10.35 -1.53 8.93
N ARG A 61 11.14 -1.96 9.89
CA ARG A 61 10.93 -3.20 10.66
C ARG A 61 11.03 -2.90 12.14
N GLY A 62 10.43 -3.76 12.97
CA GLY A 62 10.54 -3.65 14.42
C GLY A 62 12.00 -3.64 14.89
N SER A 63 12.24 -3.08 16.08
CA SER A 63 13.57 -2.80 16.62
C SER A 63 14.41 -4.03 16.96
N ASP A 64 13.83 -5.23 16.92
CA ASP A 64 14.51 -6.46 17.29
C ASP A 64 14.69 -7.40 16.09
N SER A 65 15.69 -8.28 16.20
CA SER A 65 16.28 -9.16 15.18
C SER A 65 15.32 -9.92 14.24
N ASP A 66 14.03 -10.00 14.58
CA ASP A 66 13.01 -10.81 13.90
C ASP A 66 12.11 -10.04 12.91
N GLN A 67 12.43 -8.77 12.60
CA GLN A 67 11.88 -8.03 11.45
C GLN A 67 10.35 -7.81 11.44
N ARG A 68 9.65 -8.06 12.55
CA ARG A 68 8.19 -7.97 12.67
C ARG A 68 7.77 -6.84 13.61
N ILE A 69 6.68 -6.16 13.26
CA ILE A 69 6.01 -5.20 14.14
C ILE A 69 4.91 -5.98 14.87
N ILE A 70 5.12 -6.25 16.16
CA ILE A 70 4.14 -6.94 17.00
C ILE A 70 3.27 -5.88 17.67
N ILE A 71 1.97 -5.94 17.40
CA ILE A 71 0.98 -5.03 18.00
C ILE A 71 0.18 -5.83 19.03
N ASP A 72 0.19 -5.37 20.27
CA ASP A 72 -0.63 -5.98 21.31
C ASP A 72 -2.13 -5.70 21.08
N LYS A 73 -2.98 -6.63 21.54
CA LYS A 73 -4.44 -6.54 21.33
C LYS A 73 -5.05 -5.28 21.97
N LYS A 74 -4.50 -4.79 23.08
CA LYS A 74 -5.07 -3.66 23.83
C LYS A 74 -4.83 -2.33 23.08
N SER A 75 -3.64 -2.18 22.49
CA SER A 75 -3.24 -1.00 21.71
C SER A 75 -3.94 -0.90 20.37
N LYS A 76 -4.52 -1.98 19.83
CA LYS A 76 -5.21 -1.98 18.53
C LYS A 76 -6.26 -0.88 18.42
N THR A 77 -7.09 -0.70 19.45
CA THR A 77 -8.16 0.32 19.43
C THR A 77 -7.59 1.73 19.40
N GLN A 78 -6.56 2.00 20.20
CA GLN A 78 -5.90 3.31 20.24
C GLN A 78 -5.20 3.63 18.92
N ILE A 79 -4.51 2.66 18.32
CA ILE A 79 -3.87 2.82 17.01
C ILE A 79 -4.92 3.13 15.93
N LEU A 80 -6.06 2.42 15.94
CA LEU A 80 -7.13 2.71 14.98
C LEU A 80 -7.71 4.12 15.16
N GLN A 81 -7.86 4.60 16.40
CA GLN A 81 -8.32 5.97 16.67
C GLN A 81 -7.29 7.02 16.21
N GLN A 82 -6.00 6.77 16.43
CA GLN A 82 -4.93 7.64 15.93
C GLN A 82 -4.89 7.65 14.40
N LEU A 83 -4.98 6.48 13.76
CA LEU A 83 -5.05 6.39 12.30
C LEU A 83 -6.26 7.13 11.73
N GLU A 84 -7.41 7.03 12.40
CA GLU A 84 -8.61 7.77 12.02
C GLU A 84 -8.39 9.30 12.11
N SER A 85 -7.67 9.79 13.12
CA SER A 85 -7.36 11.22 13.25
C SER A 85 -6.39 11.72 12.17
N PHE A 86 -5.51 10.85 11.68
CA PHE A 86 -4.67 11.10 10.49
C PHE A 86 -5.43 10.97 9.16
N GLY A 87 -6.74 10.67 9.19
CA GLY A 87 -7.56 10.55 8.00
C GLY A 87 -7.51 9.18 7.34
N PHE A 88 -6.93 8.16 8.00
CA PHE A 88 -7.03 6.76 7.57
C PHE A 88 -8.29 6.14 8.16
N ASN A 89 -9.39 6.21 7.44
CA ASN A 89 -10.65 5.60 7.83
C ASN A 89 -11.34 4.94 6.63
N GLN A 90 -12.44 4.24 6.88
CA GLN A 90 -13.12 3.48 5.84
C GLN A 90 -13.63 4.38 4.69
N ALA A 91 -14.07 5.61 5.00
CA ALA A 91 -14.53 6.55 3.99
C ALA A 91 -13.42 7.15 3.11
N THR A 92 -12.17 7.18 3.59
CA THR A 92 -11.02 7.63 2.80
C THR A 92 -10.39 6.50 1.99
N LEU A 93 -10.49 5.26 2.44
CA LEU A 93 -9.97 4.08 1.73
C LEU A 93 -10.87 3.62 0.57
N PHE A 94 -12.18 3.81 0.71
CA PHE A 94 -13.18 3.30 -0.22
C PHE A 94 -13.90 4.44 -0.95
N PRO A 95 -13.86 4.48 -2.30
CA PRO A 95 -14.56 5.52 -3.05
C PRO A 95 -16.08 5.37 -3.07
N GLU A 96 -16.61 4.19 -2.77
CA GLU A 96 -18.03 3.83 -2.89
C GLU A 96 -18.91 4.61 -1.90
N VAL A 97 -19.95 5.25 -2.43
CA VAL A 97 -20.83 6.16 -1.66
C VAL A 97 -21.51 5.43 -0.50
N ASP A 98 -21.96 4.19 -0.70
CA ASP A 98 -22.66 3.41 0.32
C ASP A 98 -21.78 3.12 1.54
N ILE A 99 -20.47 2.89 1.30
CA ILE A 99 -19.47 2.66 2.35
C ILE A 99 -19.22 3.94 3.13
N VAL A 100 -19.08 5.07 2.42
CA VAL A 100 -18.90 6.40 3.03
C VAL A 100 -20.12 6.79 3.88
N ALA A 101 -21.33 6.61 3.34
CA ALA A 101 -22.58 6.93 4.03
C ALA A 101 -22.75 6.07 5.30
N SER A 102 -22.45 4.78 5.21
CA SER A 102 -22.46 3.88 6.37
C SER A 102 -21.49 4.35 7.45
N PHE A 103 -20.26 4.70 7.07
CA PHE A 103 -19.26 5.22 8.00
C PHE A 103 -19.70 6.52 8.68
N VAL A 104 -20.23 7.48 7.92
CA VAL A 104 -20.75 8.75 8.47
C VAL A 104 -21.88 8.49 9.45
N LYS A 105 -22.85 7.64 9.08
CA LYS A 105 -23.96 7.24 9.95
C LYS A 105 -23.45 6.66 11.27
N PHE A 106 -22.52 5.70 11.23
CA PHE A 106 -21.94 5.11 12.43
C PHE A 106 -21.18 6.15 13.26
N LYS A 107 -20.38 7.01 12.64
CA LYS A 107 -19.56 8.00 13.35
C LYS A 107 -20.38 9.02 14.13
N TYR A 108 -21.50 9.49 13.59
CA TYR A 108 -22.33 10.52 14.21
C TYR A 108 -23.44 9.97 15.10
N LEU A 109 -23.98 8.77 14.81
CA LEU A 109 -24.95 8.13 15.71
C LEU A 109 -24.31 7.65 17.01
N LYS A 110 -23.07 7.13 16.97
CA LYS A 110 -22.35 6.68 18.17
C LYS A 110 -21.92 7.81 19.12
N LYS A 111 -22.04 9.08 18.67
CA LYS A 111 -21.72 10.28 19.45
C LYS A 111 -22.93 10.86 20.19
N LEU A 112 -24.12 10.37 19.88
CA LEU A 112 -25.40 10.81 20.47
C LEU A 112 -25.83 9.95 21.67
N ASP A 113 -25.14 8.84 21.92
CA ASP A 113 -25.21 8.01 23.14
C ASP A 113 -24.00 8.30 24.04
#